data_AF-A0A918FQ77-F1
#
_entry.id   AF-A0A918FQ77-F1
#
_cell.length_a   1.000
_cell.length_b   1.000
_cell.length_c   1.000
_cell.angle_alpha   90.00
_cell.angle_beta   90.00
_cell.angle_gamma   90.00
#
_symmetry.space_group_name_H-M   'P 1'
#
loop_
_entity.id
_entity.type
_entity.pdbx_description
1 polymer ?
#
loop_
_entity_poly.entity_id
_entity_poly.type
_entity_poly.pdbx_seq_one_letter_code
_entity_poly.pdbx_strand_id
1 'polypeptide(L)'
;MPFEDGPGAKDRPCLVLVVRGDRVTVAKITSKYHDGRPGVIPLPPGAVGDPRGRQSYLETDELRQVRLGDFRRRVGAVDRALWDQVRHLAT
;
A
#
# COMPACT_ATOMS: atom_id res chain seq x y z
N MET A 1 -4.11 3.62 9.14
CA MET A 1 -5.07 2.71 8.48
C MET A 1 -5.36 1.54 9.39
N PRO A 2 -6.64 1.30 9.75
CA PRO A 2 -7.00 0.10 10.46
C PRO A 2 -6.83 -1.09 9.51
N PHE A 3 -5.74 -1.84 9.68
CA PHE A 3 -5.60 -3.16 9.09
C PHE A 3 -5.94 -4.16 10.18
N GLU A 4 -6.98 -4.98 9.97
CA GLU A 4 -7.20 -6.15 10.80
C GLU A 4 -6.08 -7.14 10.55
N ASP A 5 -5.07 -7.08 11.40
CA ASP A 5 -4.01 -8.07 11.52
C ASP A 5 -3.75 -8.21 13.03
N GLY A 6 -4.68 -8.87 13.72
CA GLY A 6 -4.58 -9.14 15.15
C GLY A 6 -4.60 -7.88 16.03
N PRO A 7 -4.36 -8.05 17.35
CA PRO A 7 -4.67 -7.06 18.39
C PRO A 7 -3.72 -5.83 18.45
N GLY A 8 -3.25 -5.33 17.30
CA GLY A 8 -2.44 -4.12 17.24
C GLY A 8 -2.69 -3.31 15.98
N ALA A 9 -3.40 -2.19 16.13
CA ALA A 9 -3.53 -1.20 15.07
C ALA A 9 -2.16 -0.54 14.80
N LYS A 10 -1.38 -1.14 13.89
CA LYS A 10 -0.15 -0.55 13.40
C LYS A 10 -0.46 0.43 12.28
N ASP A 11 0.22 1.58 12.26
CA ASP A 11 0.21 2.46 11.10
C ASP A 11 0.96 1.78 9.95
N ARG A 12 0.20 1.18 9.02
CA ARG A 12 0.77 0.55 7.84
C ARG A 12 0.61 1.44 6.61
N PRO A 13 1.65 1.56 5.78
CA PRO A 13 1.56 2.26 4.51
C PRO A 13 0.69 1.48 3.52
N CYS A 14 0.12 2.21 2.57
CA CYS A 14 -0.64 1.65 1.46
C CYS A 14 -0.47 2.55 0.23
N LEU A 15 -0.63 1.97 -0.95
CA LEU A 15 -0.72 2.73 -2.19
C LEU A 15 -2.17 3.10 -2.44
N VAL A 16 -2.45 4.40 -2.63
CA VAL A 16 -3.75 4.88 -3.08
C VAL A 16 -3.86 4.64 -4.59
N LEU A 17 -4.90 3.92 -5.02
CA LEU A 17 -5.18 3.64 -6.42
C LEU A 17 -6.27 4.55 -6.98
N VAL A 18 -7.38 4.70 -6.25
CA VAL A 18 -8.57 5.44 -6.67
C VAL A 18 -9.17 6.18 -5.49
N VAL A 19 -9.63 7.41 -5.71
CA VAL A 19 -10.41 8.20 -4.75
C VAL A 19 -11.77 8.51 -5.39
N ARG A 20 -12.86 8.15 -4.71
CA ARG A 20 -14.25 8.44 -5.12
C ARG A 20 -15.03 8.99 -3.93
N GLY A 21 -15.18 10.31 -3.87
CA GLY A 21 -15.76 10.97 -2.71
C GLY A 21 -14.93 10.69 -1.45
N ASP A 22 -15.56 10.11 -0.42
CA ASP A 22 -14.90 9.75 0.84
C ASP A 22 -14.33 8.32 0.86
N ARG A 23 -14.50 7.55 -0.23
CA ARG A 23 -14.00 6.18 -0.38
C ARG A 23 -12.70 6.16 -1.16
N VAL A 24 -11.73 5.40 -0.65
CA VAL A 24 -10.42 5.25 -1.27
C VAL A 24 -10.09 3.78 -1.45
N THR A 25 -9.79 3.38 -2.68
CA THR A 25 -9.27 2.04 -2.99
C THR A 25 -7.76 2.04 -2.82
N VAL A 26 -7.25 1.11 -2.03
CA VAL A 26 -5.83 1.00 -1.70
C VAL A 26 -5.30 -0.42 -1.91
N ALA A 27 -4.03 -0.51 -2.29
CA ALA A 27 -3.24 -1.73 -2.21
C ALA A 27 -2.33 -1.69 -0.97
N LYS A 28 -2.23 -2.82 -0.27
CA LYS A 28 -1.48 -2.92 0.98
C LYS A 28 0.02 -2.89 0.72
N ILE A 29 0.78 -2.25 1.63
CA ILE A 29 2.24 -2.37 1.67
C ILE A 29 2.67 -3.05 2.96
N THR A 30 3.53 -4.06 2.84
CA THR A 30 4.02 -4.88 3.94
C THR A 30 5.55 -4.91 3.96
N SER A 31 6.15 -5.06 5.13
CA SER A 31 7.58 -5.41 5.26
C SER A 31 7.80 -6.92 5.44
N LYS A 32 6.73 -7.72 5.46
CA LYS A 32 6.80 -9.18 5.49
C LYS A 32 6.73 -9.69 4.06
N TYR A 33 7.76 -10.39 3.61
CA TYR A 33 7.68 -11.10 2.34
C TYR A 33 6.74 -12.31 2.49
N HIS A 34 5.86 -12.48 1.50
CA HIS A 34 4.96 -13.62 1.40
C HIS A 34 5.31 -14.36 0.12
N ASP A 35 6.18 -15.37 0.24
CA ASP A 35 6.47 -16.29 -0.87
C ASP A 35 5.20 -17.11 -1.18
N GLY A 36 4.82 -17.13 -2.45
CA GLY A 36 3.68 -17.92 -2.93
C GLY A 36 2.36 -17.16 -3.12
N ARG A 37 2.27 -15.87 -2.78
CA ARG A 37 1.15 -15.03 -3.25
C ARG A 37 1.50 -14.43 -4.62
N PRO A 38 0.63 -14.56 -5.64
CA PRO A 38 0.71 -13.71 -6.82
C PRO A 38 0.57 -12.23 -6.41
N GLY A 39 1.02 -11.34 -7.29
CA GLY A 39 0.83 -9.90 -7.06
C GLY A 39 1.68 -9.27 -5.94
N VAL A 40 2.86 -9.83 -5.65
CA VAL A 40 3.82 -9.22 -4.71
C VAL A 40 4.91 -8.49 -5.49
N ILE A 41 4.94 -7.16 -5.38
CA ILE A 41 5.92 -6.31 -6.08
C ILE A 41 6.92 -5.73 -5.05
N PRO A 42 8.23 -5.98 -5.18
CA PRO A 42 9.22 -5.35 -4.32
C PRO A 42 9.27 -3.84 -4.59
N LEU A 43 9.22 -3.05 -3.52
CA LEU A 43 9.33 -1.59 -3.62
C LEU A 43 10.79 -1.14 -3.55
N PRO A 44 11.16 -0.04 -4.24
CA PRO A 44 12.49 0.53 -4.11
C PRO A 44 12.74 1.01 -2.67
N PRO A 45 14.00 1.01 -2.21
CA PRO A 45 14.36 1.57 -0.90
C PRO A 45 13.81 2.98 -0.70
N GLY A 46 13.27 3.27 0.48
CA GLY A 46 12.71 4.58 0.82
C GLY A 46 11.29 4.86 0.32
N ALA A 47 10.68 3.99 -0.51
CA ALA A 47 9.34 4.20 -1.07
C ALA A 47 8.24 4.46 -0.02
N VAL A 48 8.40 3.92 1.19
CA VAL A 48 7.44 4.06 2.30
C VAL A 48 7.91 4.96 3.44
N GLY A 49 9.06 5.62 3.30
CA GLY A 49 9.63 6.48 4.34
C GLY A 49 9.88 5.72 5.65
N ASP A 50 10.24 4.43 5.58
CA ASP A 50 10.63 3.65 6.76
C ASP A 50 12.03 4.09 7.21
N PRO A 51 12.19 4.69 8.43
CA PRO A 51 13.50 5.15 8.91
C PRO A 51 14.52 4.02 9.07
N ARG A 52 14.05 2.77 9.17
CA ARG A 52 14.91 1.58 9.29
C ARG A 52 15.32 1.00 7.93
N GLY A 53 14.82 1.55 6.83
CA GLY A 53 15.18 1.12 5.47
C GLY A 53 14.80 -0.33 5.17
N ARG A 54 13.79 -0.91 5.83
CA ARG A 54 13.38 -2.29 5.56
C ARG A 54 12.81 -2.42 4.15
N GLN A 55 13.14 -3.53 3.50
CA GLN A 55 12.50 -3.93 2.25
C GLN A 55 10.98 -4.00 2.46
N SER A 56 10.24 -3.40 1.53
CA SER A 56 8.78 -3.39 1.54
C SER A 56 8.25 -3.92 0.23
N TYR A 57 7.02 -4.41 0.27
CA TYR A 57 6.36 -5.08 -0.83
C TYR A 57 4.93 -4.56 -0.97
N LEU A 58 4.52 -4.28 -2.19
CA LEU A 58 3.14 -3.98 -2.55
C LEU A 58 2.40 -5.30 -2.81
N GLU A 59 1.26 -5.48 -2.17
CA GLU A 59 0.36 -6.62 -2.39
C GLU A 59 -0.81 -6.16 -3.29
N THR A 60 -0.84 -6.60 -4.55
CA THR A 60 -1.81 -6.15 -5.57
C THR A 60 -3.08 -6.98 -5.64
N ASP A 61 -3.05 -8.20 -5.13
CA ASP A 61 -4.17 -9.15 -5.26
C ASP A 61 -5.26 -8.97 -4.19
N GLU A 62 -5.01 -8.11 -3.20
CA GLU A 62 -5.93 -7.86 -2.10
C GLU A 62 -6.14 -6.34 -1.93
N LEU A 63 -6.99 -5.79 -2.79
CA LEU A 63 -7.40 -4.39 -2.70
C LEU A 63 -8.39 -4.18 -1.55
N ARG A 64 -8.31 -3.01 -0.92
CA ARG A 64 -9.18 -2.64 0.19
C ARG A 64 -9.79 -1.26 -0.04
N GLN A 65 -10.99 -1.06 0.49
CA GLN A 65 -11.64 0.25 0.49
C GLN A 65 -11.60 0.82 1.91
N VAL A 66 -11.06 2.02 2.06
CA VAL A 66 -10.96 2.75 3.34
C VAL A 66 -11.58 4.14 3.22
N ARG A 67 -11.77 4.84 4.34
CA ARG A 67 -12.25 6.23 4.31
C ARG A 67 -11.08 7.18 4.09
N LEU A 68 -11.31 8.26 3.36
CA LEU A 68 -10.30 9.31 3.17
C LEU A 68 -9.83 9.93 4.50
N GLY A 69 -10.71 9.99 5.51
CA GLY A 69 -10.35 10.45 6.85
C GLY A 69 -9.44 9.50 7.65
N ASP A 70 -9.26 8.26 7.21
CA ASP A 70 -8.44 7.27 7.92
C ASP A 70 -6.93 7.41 7.63
N PHE A 71 -6.57 8.23 6.63
CA PHE A 71 -5.19 8.54 6.29
C PHE A 71 -4.60 9.54 7.28
N ARG A 72 -3.55 9.12 8.00
CA ARG A 72 -2.84 9.99 8.96
C ARG A 72 -1.71 10.82 8.33
N ARG A 73 -1.03 10.26 7.33
CA ARG A 73 0.12 10.90 6.69
C ARG A 73 0.23 10.50 5.21
N ARG A 74 0.77 11.41 4.40
CA ARG A 74 1.20 11.14 3.03
C ARG A 74 2.72 11.00 3.00
N VAL A 75 3.22 9.88 2.48
CA VAL A 75 4.67 9.62 2.36
C VAL A 75 5.23 10.22 1.07
N GLY A 76 4.54 10.07 -0.05
CA GLY A 76 5.02 10.53 -1.35
C GLY A 76 4.11 10.09 -2.49
N ALA A 77 4.58 10.29 -3.71
CA ALA A 77 4.00 9.69 -4.91
C ALA A 77 4.76 8.40 -5.25
N VAL A 78 4.07 7.46 -5.88
CA VAL A 78 4.67 6.25 -6.45
C VAL A 78 5.48 6.62 -7.69
N ASP A 79 6.56 5.89 -7.98
CA ASP A 79 7.33 6.09 -9.20
C ASP A 79 6.52 5.66 -10.44
N ARG A 80 6.86 6.22 -11.60
CA ARG A 80 6.10 6.01 -12.83
C ARG A 80 6.14 4.56 -13.30
N ALA A 81 7.29 3.88 -13.18
CA ALA A 81 7.43 2.51 -13.66
C ALA A 81 6.57 1.54 -12.83
N LEU A 82 6.57 1.71 -11.52
CA LEU A 82 5.68 0.98 -10.62
C LEU A 82 4.21 1.34 -10.87
N TRP A 83 3.89 2.61 -11.13
CA TRP A 83 2.53 3.01 -11.47
C TRP A 83 2.03 2.33 -12.75
N ASP A 84 2.85 2.29 -13.81
CA ASP A 84 2.48 1.64 -15.06
C ASP A 84 2.19 0.15 -14.88
N GLN A 85 2.83 -0.51 -13.91
CA GLN A 85 2.53 -1.90 -13.55
C GLN A 85 1.17 -2.07 -12.88
N VAL A 86 0.71 -1.11 -12.06
CA VAL A 86 -0.47 -1.30 -11.18
C VAL A 86 -1.69 -0.45 -11.54
N ARG A 87 -1.55 0.51 -12.47
CA ARG A 87 -2.65 1.40 -12.88
C ARG A 87 -3.87 0.66 -13.43
N HIS A 88 -3.71 -0.57 -13.89
CA HIS A 88 -4.82 -1.42 -14.35
C HIS A 88 -5.76 -1.85 -13.20
N LEU A 89 -5.29 -1.77 -11.94
CA LEU A 89 -6.08 -2.02 -10.73
C LEU A 89 -6.93 -0.81 -10.32
N ALA A 90 -6.69 0.36 -10.93
CA ALA A 90 -7.34 1.61 -10.58
C ALA A 90 -8.69 1.78 -11.31
N THR A 91 -9.61 0.82 -11.16
CA THR A 91 -10.93 0.80 -11.81
C THR A 91 -12.06 1.39 -10.98
#